data_AF-A0A818BTU1-F1
#
_entry.id   AF-A0A818BTU1-F1
#
_cell.length_a   1.000
_cell.length_b   1.000
_cell.length_c   1.000
_cell.angle_alpha   90.00
_cell.angle_beta   90.00
_cell.angle_gamma   90.00
#
_symmetry.space_group_name_H-M   'P 1'
#
loop_
_entity.id
_entity.type
_entity.pdbx_description
1 polymer ?
#
loop_
_entity_poly.entity_id
_entity_poly.type
_entity_poly.pdbx_seq_one_letter_code
_entity_poly.pdbx_strand_id
1 'polypeptide(L)'
;DNVSNDNNDYNCRYMELWTHEDILNFLHDKNLELMKPLFENEQQFDGRSLITLYERCQSNSEATYQLLNTQLNYSHNDHLPYLTYIRFLTELRKQLNPIDIKYCICYFRWFIRKKIHEKLFSYFK
;
A
#
# COMPACT_ATOMS: atom_id res chain seq x y z
N ASP A 1 -32.52 16.30 -0.23
CA ASP A 1 -31.31 16.70 0.53
C ASP A 1 -30.33 15.53 0.60
N ASN A 2 -29.48 15.37 -0.42
CA ASN A 2 -28.36 14.42 -0.39
C ASN A 2 -27.08 15.24 -0.18
N VAL A 3 -26.64 15.33 1.06
CA VAL A 3 -25.33 15.87 1.40
C VAL A 3 -24.30 14.82 0.99
N SER A 4 -23.69 14.99 -0.18
CA SER A 4 -22.43 14.31 -0.51
C SER A 4 -21.42 14.70 0.55
N ASN A 5 -20.99 13.72 1.34
CA ASN A 5 -20.01 13.91 2.41
C ASN A 5 -18.61 14.02 1.76
N ASP A 6 -18.38 15.13 1.06
CA ASP A 6 -17.12 15.48 0.38
C ASP A 6 -16.04 15.90 1.41
N ASN A 7 -15.67 15.00 2.31
CA ASN A 7 -14.64 15.26 3.34
C ASN A 7 -13.36 14.42 3.18
N ASN A 8 -13.24 13.61 2.13
CA ASN A 8 -12.08 12.76 1.89
C ASN A 8 -11.07 13.37 0.91
N ASP A 9 -10.72 14.63 1.10
CA ASP A 9 -9.59 15.22 0.38
C ASP A 9 -8.27 14.82 1.05
N TYR A 10 -7.76 13.65 0.64
CA TYR A 10 -6.44 13.17 1.04
C TYR A 10 -5.33 14.07 0.46
N ASN A 11 -5.59 14.84 -0.61
CA ASN A 11 -4.56 15.70 -1.24
C ASN A 11 -4.16 16.89 -0.35
N CYS A 12 -4.97 17.26 0.63
CA CYS A 12 -4.66 18.34 1.57
C CYS A 12 -4.01 17.87 2.88
N ARG A 13 -3.78 16.55 3.04
CA ARG A 13 -3.27 15.96 4.28
C ARG A 13 -1.95 15.24 4.06
N TYR A 14 -1.04 15.33 5.03
CA TYR A 14 0.20 14.57 5.03
C TYR A 14 -0.10 13.08 4.93
N MET A 15 0.72 12.35 4.15
CA MET A 15 0.51 10.91 3.93
C MET A 15 0.50 10.13 5.24
N GLU A 16 1.24 10.56 6.27
CA GLU A 16 1.23 9.92 7.60
C GLU A 16 -0.14 9.89 8.29
N LEU A 17 -1.04 10.78 7.88
CA LEU A 17 -2.40 10.92 8.41
C LEU A 17 -3.45 10.25 7.53
N TRP A 18 -3.04 9.62 6.41
CA TRP A 18 -3.97 8.94 5.53
C TRP A 18 -4.54 7.71 6.22
N THR A 19 -5.87 7.63 6.17
CA THR A 19 -6.63 6.46 6.58
C THR A 19 -6.59 5.40 5.48
N HIS A 20 -7.10 4.22 5.80
CA HIS A 20 -7.28 3.16 4.81
C HIS A 20 -8.15 3.63 3.62
N GLU A 21 -9.20 4.40 3.88
CA GLU A 21 -10.09 4.95 2.85
C GLU A 21 -9.38 5.96 1.95
N ASP A 22 -8.55 6.83 2.52
CA ASP A 22 -7.74 7.79 1.76
C ASP A 22 -6.80 7.09 0.76
N ILE A 23 -6.25 5.93 1.15
CA ILE A 23 -5.38 5.12 0.28
C ILE A 23 -6.18 4.53 -0.88
N LEU A 24 -7.38 4.00 -0.62
CA LEU A 24 -8.24 3.47 -1.69
C LEU A 24 -8.67 4.58 -2.65
N ASN A 25 -9.03 5.76 -2.13
CA ASN A 25 -9.37 6.93 -2.94
C ASN A 25 -8.17 7.40 -3.78
N PHE A 26 -6.97 7.43 -3.20
CA PHE A 26 -5.74 7.73 -3.94
C PHE A 26 -5.49 6.75 -5.09
N LEU A 27 -5.65 5.44 -4.85
CA LEU A 27 -5.46 4.43 -5.89
C LEU A 27 -6.47 4.60 -7.02
N HIS A 28 -7.72 4.89 -6.68
CA HIS A 28 -8.77 5.18 -7.65
C HIS A 28 -8.44 6.41 -8.49
N ASP A 29 -8.17 7.55 -7.84
CA ASP A 29 -7.92 8.83 -8.50
C ASP A 29 -6.66 8.81 -9.38
N LYS A 30 -5.67 7.99 -9.03
CA LYS A 30 -4.44 7.82 -9.81
C LYS A 30 -4.52 6.74 -10.88
N ASN A 31 -5.67 6.07 -11.04
CA ASN A 31 -5.88 4.93 -11.94
C ASN A 31 -4.91 3.77 -11.64
N LEU A 32 -4.78 3.43 -10.36
CA LEU A 32 -3.95 2.37 -9.80
C LEU A 32 -4.81 1.25 -9.19
N GLU A 33 -6.04 1.07 -9.67
CA GLU A 33 -7.00 0.05 -9.22
C GLU A 33 -6.40 -1.35 -9.18
N LEU A 34 -5.46 -1.70 -10.07
CA LEU A 34 -4.78 -3.00 -10.05
C LEU A 34 -3.95 -3.26 -8.77
N MET A 35 -3.63 -2.21 -8.01
CA MET A 35 -2.96 -2.33 -6.72
C MET A 35 -3.93 -2.38 -5.55
N LYS A 36 -5.18 -1.96 -5.75
CA LYS A 36 -6.22 -1.95 -4.73
C LYS A 36 -6.41 -3.29 -4.01
N PRO A 37 -6.33 -4.46 -4.67
CA PRO A 37 -6.51 -5.75 -4.00
C PRO A 37 -5.41 -6.09 -2.99
N LEU A 38 -4.25 -5.41 -3.05
CA LEU A 38 -3.20 -5.53 -2.03
C LEU A 38 -3.59 -4.87 -0.71
N PHE A 39 -4.53 -3.94 -0.74
CA PHE A 39 -4.89 -3.10 0.39
C PHE A 39 -6.32 -3.36 0.88
N GLU A 40 -7.27 -3.75 0.01
CA GLU A 40 -8.70 -3.94 0.35
C GLU A 40 -8.99 -4.84 1.56
N ASN A 41 -8.15 -5.85 1.79
CA ASN A 41 -8.35 -6.80 2.89
C ASN A 41 -7.66 -6.38 4.20
N GLU A 42 -6.94 -5.25 4.20
CA GLU A 42 -6.15 -4.79 5.34
C GLU A 42 -6.76 -3.50 5.90
N GLN A 43 -7.83 -3.62 6.69
CA GLN A 43 -8.51 -2.49 7.34
C GLN A 43 -7.58 -1.63 8.23
N GLN A 44 -6.39 -2.11 8.59
CA GLN A 44 -5.37 -1.39 9.36
C GLN A 44 -4.22 -0.84 8.51
N PHE A 45 -4.30 -0.98 7.18
CA PHE A 45 -3.28 -0.43 6.30
C PHE A 45 -3.50 1.06 6.11
N ASP A 46 -2.68 1.84 6.80
CA ASP A 46 -2.73 3.30 6.86
C ASP A 46 -1.58 3.94 6.06
N GLY A 47 -1.59 5.27 6.00
CA GLY A 47 -0.57 6.03 5.28
C GLY A 47 0.86 5.76 5.75
N ARG A 48 1.09 5.53 7.04
CA ARG A 48 2.43 5.15 7.55
C ARG A 48 2.91 3.81 6.98
N SER A 49 1.99 2.86 6.86
CA SER A 49 2.27 1.57 6.22
C SER A 49 2.62 1.74 4.74
N LEU A 50 1.94 2.66 4.05
CA LEU A 50 2.18 3.01 2.66
C LEU A 50 3.56 3.69 2.45
N ILE A 51 3.94 4.62 3.33
CA ILE A 51 5.27 5.24 3.34
C ILE A 51 6.36 4.17 3.51
N THR A 52 6.16 3.24 4.45
CA THR A 52 7.09 2.13 4.68
C THR A 52 7.26 1.25 3.44
N LEU A 53 6.16 0.96 2.76
CA LEU A 53 6.18 0.17 1.54
C LEU A 53 6.99 0.90 0.45
N TYR A 54 6.79 2.21 0.29
CA TYR A 54 7.55 3.01 -0.67
C TYR A 54 9.06 2.98 -0.41
N GLU A 55 9.51 3.17 0.84
CA GLU A 55 10.94 3.11 1.19
C GLU A 55 11.58 1.75 0.87
N ARG A 56 10.83 0.66 1.07
CA ARG A 56 11.30 -0.69 0.72
C ARG A 56 11.37 -0.91 -0.78
N CYS A 57 10.40 -0.39 -1.52
CA CYS A 57 10.45 -0.36 -2.97
C CYS A 57 11.67 0.43 -3.49
N GLN A 58 12.13 1.46 -2.77
CA GLN A 58 13.36 2.18 -3.13
C GLN A 58 14.63 1.40 -2.78
N SER A 59 14.68 0.75 -1.61
CA SER A 59 15.89 0.06 -1.14
C SER A 59 16.08 -1.34 -1.73
N ASN A 60 14.99 -2.04 -2.08
CA ASN A 60 15.00 -3.41 -2.60
C ASN A 60 13.89 -3.59 -3.67
N SER A 61 13.96 -2.80 -4.75
CA SER A 61 12.87 -2.66 -5.72
C SER A 61 12.44 -3.99 -6.33
N GLU A 62 13.39 -4.83 -6.76
CA GLU A 62 13.10 -6.08 -7.45
C GLU A 62 12.50 -7.14 -6.52
N ALA A 63 13.09 -7.35 -5.35
CA ALA A 63 12.56 -8.30 -4.37
C ALA A 63 11.16 -7.87 -3.86
N THR A 64 10.94 -6.56 -3.67
CA THR A 64 9.64 -6.04 -3.24
C THR A 64 8.60 -6.15 -4.34
N TYR A 65 8.96 -5.86 -5.59
CA TYR A 65 8.07 -6.05 -6.75
C TYR A 65 7.65 -7.51 -6.92
N GLN A 66 8.58 -8.46 -6.80
CA GLN A 66 8.25 -9.89 -6.86
C GLN A 66 7.32 -10.31 -5.71
N LEU A 67 7.52 -9.78 -4.50
CA LEU A 67 6.67 -10.06 -3.35
C LEU A 67 5.24 -9.53 -3.55
N LEU A 68 5.09 -8.31 -4.07
CA LEU A 68 3.78 -7.72 -4.41
C LEU A 68 3.06 -8.54 -5.49
N ASN A 69 3.78 -8.95 -6.53
CA ASN A 69 3.24 -9.83 -7.57
C ASN A 69 2.81 -11.18 -7.03
N THR A 70 3.59 -11.75 -6.11
CA THR A 70 3.26 -13.00 -5.45
C THR A 70 1.96 -12.84 -4.65
N GLN A 71 1.82 -11.75 -3.89
CA GLN A 71 0.60 -11.47 -3.12
C GLN A 71 -0.63 -11.25 -4.02
N LEU A 72 -0.50 -10.48 -5.11
CA LEU A 72 -1.58 -10.28 -6.07
C LEU A 72 -2.00 -11.58 -6.74
N ASN A 73 -1.03 -12.39 -7.17
CA ASN A 73 -1.32 -13.67 -7.81
C ASN A 73 -2.00 -14.65 -6.84
N TYR A 74 -1.54 -14.72 -5.59
CA TYR A 74 -2.18 -15.55 -4.56
C TYR A 74 -3.63 -15.16 -4.26
N SER A 75 -3.96 -13.87 -4.35
CA SER A 75 -5.26 -13.38 -3.92
C SER A 75 -6.25 -13.18 -5.06
N HIS A 76 -5.78 -12.87 -6.27
CA HIS A 76 -6.64 -12.45 -7.40
C HIS A 76 -6.25 -13.08 -8.74
N ASN A 77 -5.23 -13.96 -8.78
CA ASN A 77 -4.69 -14.55 -10.02
C ASN A 77 -4.28 -13.51 -11.07
N ASP A 78 -3.89 -12.32 -10.59
CA ASP A 78 -3.48 -11.18 -11.40
C ASP A 78 -1.97 -10.95 -11.28
N HIS A 79 -1.40 -10.38 -12.35
CA HIS A 79 -0.01 -9.93 -12.38
C HIS A 79 0.02 -8.40 -12.40
N LEU A 80 0.76 -7.79 -11.49
CA LEU A 80 0.99 -6.35 -11.49
C LEU A 80 1.93 -5.99 -12.63
N PRO A 81 1.49 -5.23 -13.65
CA PRO A 81 2.38 -4.79 -14.70
C PRO A 81 3.47 -3.89 -14.10
N TYR A 82 4.72 -4.08 -14.52
CA TYR A 82 5.84 -3.29 -14.03
C TYR A 82 5.61 -1.79 -14.20
N LEU A 83 4.97 -1.37 -15.29
CA LEU A 83 4.63 0.03 -15.54
C LEU A 83 3.66 0.59 -14.49
N THR A 84 2.68 -0.21 -14.05
CA THR A 84 1.74 0.17 -12.98
C THR A 84 2.48 0.32 -11.64
N TYR A 85 3.41 -0.58 -11.35
CA TYR A 85 4.26 -0.49 -10.16
C TYR A 85 5.11 0.79 -10.15
N ILE A 86 5.77 1.11 -11.27
CA ILE A 86 6.57 2.34 -11.39
C ILE A 86 5.69 3.59 -11.27
N ARG A 87 4.50 3.58 -11.88
CA ARG A 87 3.53 4.68 -11.76
C ARG A 87 3.08 4.87 -10.31
N PHE A 88 2.78 3.79 -9.60
CA PHE A 88 2.43 3.83 -8.18
C PHE A 88 3.54 4.49 -7.34
N LEU A 89 4.78 4.06 -7.48
CA LEU A 89 5.90 4.68 -6.76
C LEU A 89 6.07 6.16 -7.12
N THR A 90 5.88 6.51 -8.38
CA THR A 90 6.00 7.90 -8.85
C THR A 90 4.93 8.78 -8.23
N GLU A 91 3.68 8.31 -8.15
CA GLU A 91 2.59 9.07 -7.54
C GLU A 91 2.75 9.16 -6.01
N LEU A 92 3.22 8.11 -5.34
CA LEU A 92 3.56 8.18 -3.91
C LEU A 92 4.66 9.18 -3.62
N ARG A 93 5.71 9.20 -4.44
CA ARG A 93 6.81 10.15 -4.30
C ARG A 93 6.36 11.61 -4.36
N LYS A 94 5.36 11.91 -5.20
CA LYS A 94 4.80 13.27 -5.31
C LYS A 94 4.06 13.70 -4.04
N GLN A 95 3.54 12.75 -3.29
CA GLN A 95 2.75 12.97 -2.08
C GLN A 95 3.60 12.91 -0.79
N LEU A 96 4.76 12.26 -0.85
CA LEU A 96 5.73 12.19 0.24
C LEU A 96 6.48 13.51 0.41
N ASN A 97 6.48 14.04 1.63
CA ASN A 97 7.41 15.10 1.99
C ASN A 97 8.81 14.50 2.26
N PRO A 98 9.90 15.25 2.06
CA PRO A 98 11.26 14.76 2.22
C PRO A 98 11.65 14.31 3.66
N ILE A 99 10.80 14.55 4.65
CA ILE A 99 11.07 14.28 6.08
C ILE A 99 10.62 12.87 6.51
N ASP A 100 9.69 12.23 5.79
CA ASP A 100 8.93 11.07 6.28
C ASP A 100 9.69 9.71 6.18
N ILE A 101 10.91 9.71 5.63
CA ILE A 101 11.65 8.50 5.18
C ILE A 101 12.28 7.67 6.35
N LYS A 102 12.15 8.10 7.61
CA LYS A 102 13.02 7.59 8.72
C LYS A 102 12.35 6.66 9.74
N TYR A 103 11.02 6.63 9.86
CA TYR A 103 10.32 6.02 11.02
C TYR A 103 9.71 4.62 10.75
N CYS A 104 9.78 4.13 9.52
CA CYS A 104 8.85 3.13 9.01
C CYS A 104 9.36 1.66 9.05
N ILE A 105 10.67 1.43 9.07
CA ILE A 105 11.29 0.09 8.95
C ILE A 105 10.88 -0.90 10.06
N CYS A 106 10.55 -0.41 11.26
CA CYS A 106 10.25 -1.23 12.44
C CYS A 106 8.86 -1.87 12.41
N TYR A 107 7.83 -1.16 11.95
CA TYR A 107 6.44 -1.64 11.98
C TYR A 107 6.19 -2.77 10.97
N PHE A 108 6.82 -2.69 9.80
CA PHE A 108 6.59 -3.68 8.74
C PHE A 108 7.33 -5.01 8.95
N ARG A 109 8.45 -5.00 9.70
CA ARG A 109 9.10 -6.25 10.14
C ARG A 109 8.18 -7.09 11.01
N TRP A 110 7.30 -6.45 11.77
CA TRP A 110 6.25 -7.10 12.54
C TRP A 110 5.08 -7.54 11.64
N PHE A 111 4.62 -6.69 10.72
CA PHE A 111 3.51 -7.00 9.80
C PHE A 111 3.80 -8.20 8.88
N ILE A 112 4.97 -8.23 8.22
CA ILE A 112 5.37 -9.38 7.38
C ILE A 112 5.51 -10.66 8.20
N ARG A 113 6.08 -10.58 9.40
CA ARG A 113 6.18 -11.75 10.30
C ARG A 113 4.81 -12.28 10.69
N LYS A 114 3.86 -11.38 10.98
CA LYS A 114 2.49 -11.73 11.34
C LYS A 114 1.76 -12.42 10.17
N LYS A 115 1.88 -11.89 8.95
CA LYS A 115 1.23 -12.48 7.75
C LYS A 115 1.82 -13.81 7.30
N ILE A 116 3.14 -13.98 7.40
CA ILE A 116 3.78 -15.29 7.15
C ILE A 116 3.28 -16.30 8.18
N HIS A 117 3.19 -15.91 9.45
CA HIS A 117 2.71 -16.78 10.52
C HIS A 117 1.24 -17.16 10.37
N GLU A 118 0.37 -16.23 9.98
CA GLU A 118 -1.07 -16.48 9.75
C GLU A 118 -1.32 -17.40 8.55
N LYS A 119 -0.59 -17.22 7.42
CA LYS A 119 -0.71 -18.12 6.26
C LYS A 119 -0.20 -19.53 6.55
N LEU A 120 0.94 -19.67 7.25
CA LEU A 120 1.49 -20.98 7.59
C LEU A 120 0.56 -21.80 8.50
N PHE A 121 -0.17 -21.15 9.42
CA PHE A 121 -1.11 -21.85 10.30
C PHE A 121 -2.40 -22.32 9.60
N SER A 122 -2.80 -21.69 8.48
CA SER A 122 -3.97 -22.15 7.70
C SER A 122 -3.73 -23.45 6.92
N TYR A 123 -2.46 -23.81 6.68
CA TYR A 123 -2.06 -25.03 5.96
C TYR A 123 -1.91 -26.27 6.86
N PHE A 124 -1.93 -26.10 8.18
CA PHE A 124 -1.74 -27.17 9.16
C PHE A 124 -3.04 -27.59 9.88
N LYS A 125 -4.21 -27.21 9.34
CA LYS A 125 -5.52 -27.55 9.87
C LYS A 125 -6.34 -28.29 8.83
#